data_AF-A0A0M4CX01-F1
#
_entry.id   AF-A0A0M4CX01-F1
#
_cell.length_a   1.000
_cell.length_b   1.000
_cell.length_c   1.000
_cell.angle_alpha   90.00
_cell.angle_beta   90.00
_cell.angle_gamma   90.00
#
_symmetry.space_group_name_H-M   'P 1'
#
loop_
_entity.id
_entity.type
_entity.pdbx_description
1 polymer ?
#
loop_
_entity_poly.entity_id
_entity_poly.type
_entity_poly.pdbx_seq_one_letter_code
_entity_poly.pdbx_strand_id
1 'polypeptide(L)' 'MTQGSVEFGGVDVRELRDLRRHIAMMSQETYCFRGTVLDNIRPGFPDTFRDEGGARVI' A
#
# COMPACT_ATOMS: atom_id res chain seq x y z
N MET A 1 -0.86 0.81 -30.70
CA MET A 1 0.42 0.44 -30.06
C MET A 1 0.67 1.43 -28.95
N THR A 2 0.95 0.96 -27.74
CA THR A 2 1.41 1.81 -26.64
C THR A 2 2.94 1.80 -26.64
N GLN A 3 3.56 2.98 -26.75
CA GLN A 3 5.01 3.18 -26.72
C GLN A 3 5.31 4.29 -25.70
N GLY A 4 6.27 4.08 -24.80
CA GLY A 4 6.63 5.02 -23.73
C GLY A 4 7.33 4.36 -22.54
N SER A 5 7.67 5.16 -21.54
CA SER A 5 8.21 4.75 -20.23
C SER A 5 7.43 5.43 -19.09
N VAL A 6 7.42 4.79 -17.93
CA VAL A 6 6.91 5.36 -16.68
C VAL A 6 8.06 5.30 -15.69
N GLU A 7 8.35 6.44 -15.06
CA GLU A 7 9.50 6.58 -14.17
C GLU A 7 9.04 6.94 -12.77
N PHE A 8 9.75 6.43 -11.77
CA PHE A 8 9.60 6.78 -10.36
C PHE A 8 10.96 7.22 -9.84
N GLY A 9 11.11 8.50 -9.50
CA GLY A 9 12.40 9.07 -9.12
C GLY A 9 13.47 9.02 -10.21
N GLY A 10 13.07 9.05 -11.49
CA GLY A 10 13.98 8.97 -12.64
C GLY A 10 14.45 7.57 -13.01
N VAL A 11 13.91 6.53 -12.37
CA VAL A 11 14.17 5.12 -12.70
C VAL A 11 12.92 4.53 -13.34
N ASP A 12 13.06 3.81 -14.46
CA ASP A 12 11.95 3.13 -15.09
C ASP A 12 11.33 2.10 -14.11
N VAL A 13 10.00 2.10 -13.98
CA VAL A 13 9.30 1.22 -13.04
C VAL A 13 9.54 -0.26 -13.29
N ARG A 14 9.95 -0.64 -14.51
CA ARG A 14 10.33 -2.02 -14.89
C ARG A 14 11.66 -2.47 -14.29
N GLU A 15 12.50 -1.55 -13.85
CA GLU A 15 13.82 -1.81 -13.25
C GLU A 15 13.79 -1.84 -11.71
N LEU A 16 12.67 -1.44 -11.10
CA LEU A 16 12.52 -1.41 -9.65
C LEU A 16 12.14 -2.80 -9.09
N ARG A 17 12.97 -3.33 -8.19
CA ARG A 17 12.72 -4.65 -7.57
C ARG A 17 11.56 -4.67 -6.56
N ASP A 18 11.20 -3.52 -5.98
CA ASP A 18 10.23 -3.43 -4.87
C ASP A 18 9.31 -2.19 -4.95
N LEU A 19 8.89 -1.76 -6.15
CA LEU A 19 8.01 -0.59 -6.31
C LEU A 19 6.76 -0.67 -5.40
N ARG A 20 6.15 -1.86 -5.28
CA ARG A 20 4.93 -2.07 -4.47
C ARG A 20 5.11 -1.82 -2.98
N ARG A 21 6.34 -1.84 -2.44
CA ARG A 21 6.59 -1.47 -1.04
C ARG A 21 6.60 0.05 -0.83
N HIS A 22 6.75 0.83 -1.89
CA HIS A 22 6.88 2.28 -1.86
C HIS A 22 5.58 3.01 -2.23
N ILE A 23 4.59 2.29 -2.75
CA ILE A 23 3.30 2.86 -3.15
C ILE A 23 2.15 2.05 -2.57
N ALA A 24 1.11 2.76 -2.14
CA ALA A 24 -0.17 2.16 -1.79
C ALA A 24 -1.15 2.39 -2.94
N MET A 25 -1.79 1.31 -3.42
CA MET A 25 -2.84 1.40 -4.42
C MET A 25 -4.20 1.41 -3.72
N MET A 26 -5.01 2.44 -3.98
CA MET A 26 -6.36 2.57 -3.44
C MET A 26 -7.37 2.38 -4.58
N SER A 27 -8.35 1.49 -4.37
CA SER A 27 -9.47 1.35 -5.29
C SER A 27 -10.41 2.55 -5.20
N GLN A 28 -11.09 2.87 -6.30
CA GLN A 28 -12.13 3.90 -6.30
C GLN A 28 -13.41 3.44 -5.58
N GLU A 29 -13.63 2.13 -5.52
CA GLU A 29 -14.70 1.51 -4.74
C GLU A 29 -14.18 1.14 -3.35
N THR A 30 -15.02 1.32 -2.32
CA THR A 30 -14.68 0.98 -0.94
C THR A 30 -15.05 -0.48 -0.65
N TYR A 31 -14.09 -1.23 -0.10
CA TYR A 31 -14.30 -2.61 0.36
C TYR A 31 -14.01 -2.73 1.85
N CYS A 32 -15.03 -3.08 2.63
CA CYS A 32 -14.89 -3.43 4.05
C CYS A 32 -15.21 -4.91 4.23
N PHE A 33 -14.30 -5.64 4.86
CA PHE A 33 -14.51 -7.02 5.26
C PHE A 33 -15.34 -7.09 6.54
N ARG A 34 -16.06 -8.20 6.72
CA ARG A 34 -16.71 -8.49 8.01
C ARG A 34 -15.65 -8.65 9.09
N GLY A 35 -15.84 -7.96 10.22
CA GLY A 35 -14.91 -7.96 11.34
C GLY A 35 -14.93 -6.61 12.05
N THR A 36 -13.92 -6.40 12.88
CA THR A 36 -13.69 -5.12 13.56
C THR A 36 -13.05 -4.09 12.62
N VAL A 37 -13.05 -2.83 13.03
CA VAL A 37 -12.26 -1.76 12.38
C VAL A 37 -10.77 -2.15 12.35
N LEU A 38 -10.28 -2.75 13.45
CA LEU A 38 -8.90 -3.22 13.55
C LEU A 38 -8.59 -4.29 12.50
N ASP A 39 -9.49 -5.23 12.27
CA ASP A 39 -9.31 -6.30 11.27
C ASP A 39 -9.17 -5.73 9.85
N ASN A 40 -9.88 -4.64 9.55
CA ASN A 40 -9.82 -3.99 8.24
C ASN A 40 -8.55 -3.14 8.05
N ILE A 41 -7.99 -2.56 9.11
CA ILE A 41 -6.80 -1.71 9.04
C ILE A 41 -5.50 -2.53 9.13
N ARG A 42 -5.52 -3.66 9.85
CA ARG A 42 -4.33 -4.47 10.13
C ARG A 42 -3.49 -4.86 8.90
N PRO A 43 -4.08 -5.26 7.75
CA PRO A 43 -3.32 -5.66 6.57
C PRO A 43 -2.42 -4.55 6.01
N GLY A 44 -2.77 -3.28 6.23
CA GLY A 44 -1.95 -2.14 5.80
C GLY A 44 -0.74 -1.86 6.69
N PHE A 45 -0.69 -2.45 7.89
CA PHE A 45 0.33 -2.17 8.91
C PHE A 45 0.74 -3.44 9.67
N PRO A 46 1.31 -4.46 8.98
CA PRO A 46 1.54 -5.79 9.57
C PRO A 46 2.48 -5.77 10.79
N ASP A 47 3.42 -4.82 10.85
CA ASP A 47 4.42 -4.74 11.90
C ASP A 47 4.01 -3.80 13.07
N THR A 48 3.01 -2.94 12.87
CA THR A 48 2.66 -1.85 13.82
C THR A 48 1.87 -2.34 15.05
N PHE A 49 1.23 -3.50 14.98
CA PHE A 49 0.40 -4.02 16.08
C PHE A 49 1.15 -4.96 17.03
N ARG A 50 2.48 -5.06 16.90
CA ARG A 50 3.34 -5.85 17.79
C ARG A 50 3.82 -5.08 19.01
N ASP A 51 3.71 -3.75 18.98
CA ASP A 51 4.05 -2.83 20.07
C ASP A 51 2.79 -2.03 20.45
N GLU A 52 2.68 -1.60 21.71
CA GLU A 52 1.45 -1.05 22.31
C GLU A 52 0.96 0.29 21.69
N GLY A 53 1.69 0.83 20.71
CA GLY A 53 1.47 2.16 20.14
C GLY A 53 0.25 2.34 19.22
N GLY A 54 -0.39 1.25 18.77
CA GLY A 54 -1.54 1.30 17.86
C GLY A 54 -1.22 1.89 16.48
N ALA A 55 -2.10 1.70 15.49
CA ALA A 55 -1.93 2.29 14.17
C ALA A 55 -2.37 3.77 14.18
N ARG A 56 -1.49 4.68 13.74
CA ARG A 56 -1.84 6.07 13.46
C ARG A 56 -2.19 6.21 11.98
N VAL A 57 -3.45 6.48 11.70
CA VAL A 57 -3.92 6.89 10.38
C VAL A 57 -3.93 8.43 10.37
N ILE A 58 -3.23 9.01 9.40
CA ILE A 58 -3.16 10.47 9.15
C ILE A 58 -4.53 11.03 8.74
#